data_AF-A0A847IFC5-F1
#
_entry.id   AF-A0A847IFC5-F1
#
_cell.length_a   1.000
_cell.length_b   1.000
_cell.length_c   1.000
_cell.angle_alpha   90.00
_cell.angle_beta   90.00
_cell.angle_gamma   90.00
#
_symmetry.space_group_name_H-M   'P 1'
#
loop_
_entity.id
_entity.type
_entity.pdbx_description
1 polymer ?
#
loop_
_entity_poly.entity_id
_entity_poly.type
_entity_poly.pdbx_seq_one_letter_code
_entity_poly.pdbx_strand_id
1 'polypeptide(L)'
;MGRDRTYSDQQLLAAVAQSRSWRGVLRRLGLAGTSAASIGSVRSHADKLGADASHFVGQRLWAGDGFRAAVATSETWDEVATKLIVEEPPDTGVIRGHARRMSLDTAHLDSEIEDPAAGSVPMPDLANLSRAGPLLAATWYTLCGHNVSWPLEPSRYDLLVVDRQQGKPCKVQVKTTTVRAGGSWKVYLSTSGRRRQVYCPGEIDEFFVIDGDLTCYVIPIAAVGGLFAVHLGAYDLYRVESSIFGGRSDR
;
A
#
# COMPACT_ATOMS: atom_id res chain seq x y z
N MET A 1 10.65 28.48 24.55
CA MET A 1 10.90 29.91 24.82
C MET A 1 10.23 30.73 23.72
N GLY A 2 9.14 31.42 24.04
CA GLY A 2 8.41 32.25 23.06
C GLY A 2 9.23 33.49 22.74
N ARG A 3 9.47 33.74 21.45
CA ARG A 3 10.10 34.98 20.98
C ARG A 3 9.19 36.15 21.39
N ASP A 4 9.73 37.15 22.07
CA ASP A 4 8.99 38.37 22.38
C ASP A 4 8.41 38.99 21.11
N ARG A 5 7.14 39.39 21.18
CA ARG A 5 6.45 40.00 20.05
C ARG A 5 7.07 41.36 19.77
N THR A 6 7.46 41.62 18.53
CA THR A 6 8.06 42.88 18.09
C THR A 6 7.04 43.99 17.81
N TYR A 7 5.75 43.73 18.07
CA TYR A 7 4.64 44.64 17.80
C TYR A 7 3.68 44.70 18.99
N SER A 8 3.06 45.86 19.21
CA SER A 8 2.04 46.11 20.21
C SER A 8 0.62 45.75 19.71
N ASP A 9 -0.31 45.63 20.65
CA ASP A 9 -1.73 45.37 20.35
C ASP A 9 -2.35 46.45 19.47
N GLN A 10 -2.01 47.72 19.71
CA GLN A 10 -2.46 48.84 18.89
C GLN A 10 -1.91 48.78 17.46
N GLN A 11 -0.65 48.37 17.29
CA GLN A 11 -0.06 48.15 15.96
C GLN A 11 -0.73 47.00 15.23
N LEU A 12 -1.13 45.93 15.94
CA LEU A 12 -1.88 44.82 15.35
C LEU A 12 -3.28 45.25 14.90
N LEU A 13 -4.02 46.00 15.72
CA LEU A 13 -5.36 46.49 15.36
C LEU A 13 -5.32 47.42 14.14
N ALA A 14 -4.37 48.37 14.12
CA ALA A 14 -4.13 49.23 12.95
C ALA A 14 -3.70 48.41 11.72
N ALA A 15 -2.83 47.41 11.97
CA ALA A 15 -2.47 46.28 11.13
C ALA A 15 -3.64 45.74 10.29
N VAL A 16 -4.62 45.24 11.05
CA VAL A 16 -5.82 44.55 10.56
C VAL A 16 -6.72 45.51 9.82
N ALA A 17 -7.05 46.67 10.40
CA ALA A 17 -7.96 47.64 9.79
C ALA A 17 -7.50 48.11 8.40
N GLN A 18 -6.19 48.24 8.18
CA GLN A 18 -5.67 48.75 6.92
C GLN A 18 -5.45 47.66 5.86
N SER A 19 -5.47 46.38 6.24
CA SER A 19 -5.13 45.23 5.37
C SER A 19 -6.37 44.59 4.75
N ARG A 20 -6.14 43.82 3.68
CA ARG A 20 -7.18 42.97 3.06
C ARG A 20 -6.84 41.47 3.13
N SER A 21 -5.75 41.10 3.81
CA SER A 21 -5.32 39.71 4.03
C SER A 21 -4.32 39.60 5.17
N TRP A 22 -4.22 38.43 5.80
CA TRP A 22 -3.27 38.15 6.89
C TRP A 22 -1.80 38.28 6.45
N ARG A 23 -1.49 37.92 5.20
CA ARG A 23 -0.15 38.17 4.65
C ARG A 23 0.16 39.66 4.56
N GLY A 24 -0.84 40.48 4.27
CA GLY A 24 -0.75 41.94 4.32
C GLY A 24 -0.49 42.46 5.74
N VAL A 25 -1.19 41.91 6.74
CA VAL A 25 -0.99 42.26 8.15
C VAL A 25 0.44 41.97 8.58
N LEU A 26 0.96 40.78 8.28
CA LEU A 26 2.34 40.41 8.64
C LEU A 26 3.36 41.35 8.01
N ARG A 27 3.20 41.71 6.73
CA ARG A 27 4.10 42.66 6.07
C ARG A 27 4.10 44.03 6.77
N ARG A 28 2.94 44.51 7.23
CA ARG A 28 2.83 45.78 7.96
C ARG A 28 3.42 45.73 9.38
N LEU A 29 3.42 44.56 10.01
CA LEU A 29 4.07 44.33 11.30
C LEU A 29 5.58 44.05 11.18
N GLY A 30 6.15 44.15 9.98
CA GLY A 30 7.57 43.86 9.72
C GLY A 30 7.90 42.36 9.77
N LEU A 31 6.89 41.48 9.69
CA LEU A 31 7.04 40.04 9.75
C LEU A 31 7.03 39.42 8.35
N ALA A 32 7.71 38.29 8.20
CA ALA A 32 7.70 37.50 6.97
C ALA A 32 6.29 36.92 6.70
N GLY A 33 5.60 37.41 5.68
CA GLY A 33 4.25 36.99 5.27
C GLY A 33 4.15 35.59 4.66
N THR A 34 5.23 34.80 4.69
CA THR A 34 5.30 33.44 4.12
C THR A 34 5.19 32.33 5.17
N SER A 35 5.40 32.64 6.46
CA SER A 35 5.34 31.66 7.54
C SER A 35 3.91 31.39 8.02
N ALA A 36 3.44 30.15 7.87
CA ALA A 36 2.13 29.71 8.34
C ALA A 36 1.98 29.82 9.87
N ALA A 37 3.05 29.52 10.62
CA ALA A 37 3.08 29.65 12.07
C ALA A 37 2.94 31.11 12.52
N SER A 38 3.60 32.04 11.83
CA SER A 38 3.51 33.47 12.11
C SER A 38 2.10 34.01 11.80
N ILE A 39 1.49 33.56 10.70
CA ILE A 39 0.10 33.91 10.36
C ILE A 39 -0.85 33.42 11.45
N GLY A 40 -0.70 32.17 11.91
CA GLY A 40 -1.53 31.59 12.97
C GLY A 40 -1.39 32.33 14.31
N SER A 41 -0.17 32.70 14.69
CA SER A 41 0.10 33.44 15.94
C SER A 41 -0.48 34.86 15.91
N VAL A 42 -0.31 35.58 14.80
CA VAL A 42 -0.84 36.95 14.63
C VAL A 42 -2.37 36.93 14.61
N ARG A 43 -2.97 35.97 13.90
CA ARG A 43 -4.43 35.82 13.86
C ARG A 43 -5.01 35.52 15.24
N SER A 44 -4.47 34.51 15.93
CA SER A 44 -4.95 34.15 17.27
C SER A 44 -4.85 35.31 18.27
N HIS A 45 -3.84 36.18 18.12
CA HIS A 45 -3.71 37.37 18.95
C HIS A 45 -4.74 38.45 18.58
N ALA A 46 -5.00 38.66 17.29
CA ALA A 46 -6.02 39.59 16.81
C ALA A 46 -7.43 39.18 17.26
N ASP A 47 -7.74 37.87 17.19
CA ASP A 47 -9.02 37.32 17.63
C ASP A 47 -9.24 37.56 19.14
N LYS A 48 -8.20 37.39 19.97
CA LYS A 48 -8.25 37.68 21.42
C LYS A 48 -8.48 39.15 21.74
N LEU A 49 -8.08 40.04 20.84
CA LEU A 49 -8.28 41.49 20.97
C LEU A 49 -9.61 41.96 20.34
N GLY A 50 -10.38 41.06 19.74
CA GLY A 50 -11.65 41.40 19.07
C GLY A 50 -11.48 42.22 17.79
N ALA A 51 -10.36 42.04 17.07
CA ALA A 51 -10.11 42.76 15.83
C ALA A 51 -11.11 42.34 14.72
N ASP A 52 -11.76 43.31 14.07
CA ASP A 52 -12.60 43.02 12.91
C ASP A 52 -11.73 42.77 11.67
N ALA A 53 -11.70 41.52 11.20
CA ALA A 53 -11.03 41.11 9.98
C ALA A 53 -12.02 40.65 8.88
N SER A 54 -13.31 40.92 9.05
CA SER A 54 -14.41 40.48 8.17
C SER A 54 -14.31 41.04 6.74
N HIS A 55 -13.55 42.12 6.53
CA HIS A 55 -13.27 42.71 5.22
C HIS A 55 -12.11 42.05 4.46
N PHE A 56 -11.43 41.05 5.03
CA PHE A 56 -10.34 40.36 4.33
C PHE A 56 -10.89 39.52 3.17
N VAL A 57 -10.36 39.73 1.97
CA VAL A 57 -10.76 39.03 0.75
C VAL A 57 -10.07 37.66 0.71
N GLY A 58 -10.83 36.60 0.38
CA GLY A 58 -10.37 35.21 0.45
C GLY A 58 -10.70 34.51 1.78
N GLN A 59 -11.73 35.00 2.50
CA GLN A 59 -12.33 34.31 3.64
C GLN A 59 -13.00 33.02 3.20
N ARG A 60 -12.17 31.98 3.09
CA ARG A 60 -12.57 30.58 3.17
C ARG A 60 -13.48 30.39 4.39
N LEU A 61 -14.60 29.67 4.24
CA LEU A 61 -15.45 29.16 5.33
C LEU A 61 -14.67 28.33 6.39
N TRP A 62 -13.39 28.10 6.15
CA TRP A 62 -12.39 27.45 6.99
C TRP A 62 -11.98 28.21 8.26
N ALA A 63 -12.42 29.45 8.47
CA ALA A 63 -12.04 30.22 9.65
C ALA A 63 -13.30 30.74 10.36
N GLY A 64 -13.72 30.04 11.42
CA GLY A 64 -14.77 30.49 12.33
C GLY A 64 -16.00 29.58 12.36
N ASP A 65 -17.15 30.19 12.61
CA ASP A 65 -18.42 29.49 12.90
C ASP A 65 -18.95 28.67 11.72
N GLY A 66 -18.60 29.03 10.49
CA GLY A 66 -18.95 28.25 9.30
C GLY A 66 -18.40 26.83 9.31
N PHE A 67 -17.17 26.62 9.81
CA PHE A 67 -16.59 25.29 9.96
C PHE A 67 -17.28 24.48 11.05
N ARG A 68 -17.62 25.11 12.17
CA ARG A 68 -18.37 24.46 13.27
C ARG A 68 -19.75 24.00 12.80
N ALA A 69 -20.47 24.86 12.07
CA ALA A 69 -21.78 24.54 11.51
C ALA A 69 -21.72 23.42 10.46
N ALA A 70 -20.69 23.41 9.61
CA ALA A 70 -20.48 22.34 8.64
C ALA A 70 -20.25 20.99 9.33
N VAL A 71 -19.39 20.94 10.36
CA VAL A 71 -19.13 19.72 11.16
C VAL A 71 -20.39 19.24 11.89
N ALA A 72 -21.14 20.15 12.52
CA ALA A 72 -22.30 19.79 13.34
C ALA A 72 -23.52 19.30 12.53
N THR A 73 -23.62 19.66 11.25
CA THR A 73 -24.81 19.37 10.43
C THR A 73 -24.58 18.29 9.38
N SER A 74 -23.36 17.74 9.28
CA SER A 74 -23.02 16.69 8.34
C SER A 74 -22.98 15.33 9.03
N GLU A 75 -23.16 14.26 8.27
CA GLU A 75 -23.07 12.87 8.73
C GLU A 75 -21.76 12.20 8.26
N THR A 76 -21.07 12.80 7.31
CA THR A 76 -19.78 12.30 6.79
C THR A 76 -18.77 13.42 6.56
N TRP A 77 -17.48 13.07 6.53
CA TRP A 77 -16.41 14.02 6.23
C TRP A 77 -16.47 14.59 4.81
N ASP A 78 -17.02 13.85 3.85
CA ASP A 78 -17.20 14.33 2.48
C ASP A 78 -18.30 15.40 2.39
N GLU A 79 -19.36 15.26 3.18
CA GLU A 79 -20.38 16.30 3.32
C GLU A 79 -19.82 17.56 3.97
N VAL A 80 -18.94 17.42 4.97
CA VAL A 80 -18.23 18.57 5.57
C VAL A 80 -17.38 19.27 4.51
N ALA A 81 -16.62 18.53 3.71
CA ALA A 81 -15.79 19.09 2.63
C ALA A 81 -16.64 19.85 1.60
N THR A 82 -17.78 19.27 1.21
CA THR A 82 -18.73 19.86 0.25
C THR A 82 -19.34 21.17 0.77
N LYS A 83 -19.74 21.21 2.05
CA LYS A 83 -20.34 22.41 2.68
C LYS A 83 -19.35 23.55 2.90
N LEU A 84 -18.05 23.28 2.91
CA LEU A 84 -17.02 24.30 3.15
C LEU A 84 -16.72 25.19 1.92
N ILE A 85 -17.43 25.01 0.80
CA ILE A 85 -17.35 25.79 -0.45
C ILE A 85 -15.89 26.17 -0.77
N VAL A 86 -15.04 25.16 -0.91
CA VAL A 86 -13.66 25.34 -1.38
C VAL A 86 -13.63 24.90 -2.83
N GLU A 87 -13.12 25.75 -3.74
CA GLU A 87 -12.97 25.43 -5.17
C GLU A 87 -12.18 24.14 -5.41
N GLU A 88 -11.29 23.79 -4.46
CA GLU A 88 -10.67 22.48 -4.31
C GLU A 88 -10.78 22.05 -2.83
N PRO A 89 -11.63 21.08 -2.47
CA PRO A 89 -11.71 20.60 -1.10
C PRO A 89 -10.35 20.03 -0.70
N PRO A 90 -9.72 20.55 0.36
CA PRO A 90 -8.46 19.99 0.81
C PRO A 90 -8.71 18.58 1.35
N ASP A 91 -7.64 17.78 1.33
CA ASP A 91 -7.61 16.43 1.86
C ASP A 91 -8.38 16.36 3.21
N THR A 92 -9.24 15.35 3.32
CA THR A 92 -10.06 15.10 4.51
C THR A 92 -9.21 14.99 5.78
N GLY A 93 -7.94 14.58 5.67
CA GLY A 93 -6.96 14.61 6.76
C GLY A 93 -6.70 16.01 7.33
N VAL A 94 -6.72 17.05 6.48
CA VAL A 94 -6.56 18.45 6.89
C VAL A 94 -7.82 18.95 7.61
N ILE A 95 -9.01 18.56 7.14
CA ILE A 95 -10.31 18.88 7.76
C ILE A 95 -10.39 18.26 9.15
N ARG A 96 -10.07 16.97 9.27
CA ARG A 96 -9.99 16.22 10.53
C ARG A 96 -9.01 16.85 11.51
N GLY A 97 -7.81 17.20 11.05
CA GLY A 97 -6.79 17.87 11.87
C GLY A 97 -7.27 19.23 12.40
N HIS A 98 -8.02 19.98 11.60
CA HIS A 98 -8.58 21.26 12.01
C HIS A 98 -9.69 21.11 13.07
N ALA A 99 -10.63 20.18 12.86
CA ALA A 99 -11.69 19.88 13.83
C ALA A 99 -11.12 19.44 15.18
N ARG A 100 -10.10 18.58 15.16
CA ARG A 100 -9.36 18.17 16.37
C ARG A 100 -8.72 19.35 17.09
N ARG A 101 -8.08 20.26 16.35
CA ARG A 101 -7.45 21.46 16.92
C ARG A 101 -8.48 22.41 17.56
N MET A 102 -9.72 22.39 17.07
CA MET A 102 -10.85 23.16 17.62
C MET A 102 -11.62 22.41 18.72
N SER A 103 -11.24 21.17 19.04
CA SER A 103 -11.92 20.29 20.00
C SER A 103 -13.42 20.15 19.71
N LEU A 104 -13.76 19.94 18.43
CA LEU A 104 -15.14 19.66 18.01
C LEU A 104 -15.48 18.18 18.25
N ASP A 105 -16.75 17.91 18.54
CA ASP A 105 -17.28 16.56 18.46
C ASP A 105 -17.42 16.16 16.99
N THR A 106 -16.84 15.02 16.64
CA THR A 106 -16.80 14.49 15.28
C THR A 106 -17.14 13.00 15.24
N ALA A 107 -17.59 12.42 16.36
CA ALA A 107 -17.85 10.98 16.46
C ALA A 107 -18.93 10.54 15.46
N HIS A 108 -19.87 11.43 15.16
CA HIS A 108 -20.95 11.21 14.19
C HIS A 108 -20.52 11.29 12.72
N LEU A 109 -19.33 11.85 12.43
CA LEU A 109 -18.78 11.98 11.06
C LEU A 109 -17.94 10.79 10.64
N ASP A 110 -17.47 10.03 11.62
CA ASP A 110 -16.83 8.75 11.41
C ASP A 110 -17.96 7.72 11.32
N SER A 111 -18.49 7.53 10.10
CA SER A 111 -19.35 6.37 9.81
C SER A 111 -18.67 5.16 10.42
N GLU A 112 -19.42 4.37 11.21
CA GLU A 112 -18.92 3.15 11.83
C GLU A 112 -18.04 2.43 10.81
N ILE A 113 -16.72 2.51 11.03
CA ILE A 113 -15.80 1.63 10.34
C ILE A 113 -16.28 0.28 10.86
N GLU A 114 -17.03 -0.46 10.04
CA GLU A 114 -17.39 -1.85 10.33
C GLU A 114 -16.13 -2.48 10.91
N ASP A 115 -16.23 -2.98 12.14
CA ASP A 115 -15.09 -3.42 12.91
C ASP A 115 -14.23 -4.34 12.02
N PRO A 116 -13.00 -3.94 11.62
CA PRO A 116 -12.21 -4.72 10.68
C PRO A 116 -11.84 -6.10 11.27
N ALA A 117 -12.06 -6.29 12.58
CA ALA A 117 -11.97 -7.57 13.26
C ALA A 117 -13.08 -8.57 12.91
N ALA A 118 -14.20 -8.14 12.31
CA ALA A 118 -15.28 -9.03 11.87
C ALA A 118 -14.97 -9.73 10.53
N GLY A 119 -13.98 -9.24 9.78
CA GLY A 119 -13.45 -9.92 8.61
C GLY A 119 -12.56 -11.08 9.03
N SER A 120 -13.01 -12.33 8.84
CA SER A 120 -12.17 -13.50 9.06
C SER A 120 -10.86 -13.36 8.29
N VAL A 121 -9.71 -13.45 8.97
CA VAL A 121 -8.40 -13.46 8.31
C VAL A 121 -8.42 -14.58 7.25
N PRO A 122 -8.17 -14.26 5.96
CA PRO A 122 -8.22 -15.27 4.92
C PRO A 122 -7.13 -16.31 5.18
N MET A 123 -7.55 -17.57 5.37
CA MET A 123 -6.65 -18.69 5.58
C MET A 123 -6.22 -19.29 4.23
N PRO A 124 -4.94 -19.69 4.06
CA PRO A 124 -4.50 -20.40 2.87
C PRO A 124 -5.28 -21.70 2.66
N ASP A 125 -5.76 -21.92 1.43
CA ASP A 125 -6.41 -23.16 1.01
C ASP A 125 -5.58 -23.79 -0.11
N LEU A 126 -5.12 -25.04 0.10
CA LEU A 126 -4.34 -25.81 -0.86
C LEU A 126 -5.10 -26.07 -2.17
N ALA A 127 -6.43 -25.96 -2.21
CA ALA A 127 -7.19 -25.99 -3.46
C ALA A 127 -6.77 -24.88 -4.44
N ASN A 128 -6.22 -23.78 -3.93
CA ASN A 128 -5.70 -22.66 -4.72
C ASN A 128 -4.22 -22.82 -5.11
N LEU A 129 -3.53 -23.89 -4.66
CA LEU A 129 -2.07 -24.03 -4.85
C LEU A 129 -1.67 -24.00 -6.32
N SER A 130 -2.45 -24.63 -7.21
CA SER A 130 -2.16 -24.63 -8.65
C SER A 130 -2.16 -23.24 -9.26
N ARG A 131 -3.07 -22.37 -8.82
CA ARG A 131 -3.17 -20.96 -9.25
C ARG A 131 -2.11 -20.10 -8.58
N ALA A 132 -1.75 -20.39 -7.33
CA ALA A 132 -0.72 -19.66 -6.58
C ALA A 132 0.71 -20.05 -6.99
N GLY A 133 0.92 -21.24 -7.55
CA GLY A 133 2.23 -21.80 -7.85
C GLY A 133 3.18 -20.84 -8.59
N PRO A 134 2.78 -20.29 -9.75
CA PRO A 134 3.62 -19.34 -10.48
C PRO A 134 3.98 -18.08 -9.69
N LEU A 135 3.10 -17.60 -8.80
CA LEU A 135 3.37 -16.45 -7.94
C LEU A 135 4.39 -16.80 -6.85
N LEU A 136 4.30 -17.99 -6.27
CA LEU A 136 5.26 -18.48 -5.28
C LEU A 136 6.64 -18.68 -5.89
N ALA A 137 6.71 -19.28 -7.08
CA ALA A 137 7.95 -19.44 -7.85
C ALA A 137 8.57 -18.06 -8.19
N ALA A 138 7.77 -17.13 -8.72
CA ALA A 138 8.25 -15.79 -9.04
C ALA A 138 8.78 -15.05 -7.79
N THR A 139 8.08 -15.16 -6.67
CA THR A 139 8.51 -14.60 -5.38
C THR A 139 9.85 -15.17 -4.97
N TRP A 140 10.01 -16.50 -5.02
CA TRP A 140 11.27 -17.16 -4.69
C TRP A 140 12.44 -16.64 -5.55
N TYR A 141 12.32 -16.66 -6.88
CA TYR A 141 13.39 -16.17 -7.76
C TYR A 141 13.68 -14.67 -7.55
N THR A 142 12.65 -13.87 -7.29
CA THR A 142 12.82 -12.44 -7.01
C THR A 142 13.62 -12.22 -5.72
N LEU A 143 13.34 -13.01 -4.68
CA LEU A 143 14.07 -12.98 -3.40
C LEU A 143 15.52 -13.47 -3.54
N CYS A 144 15.76 -14.43 -4.44
CA CYS A 144 17.10 -14.82 -4.87
C CYS A 144 17.82 -13.75 -5.70
N GLY A 145 17.16 -12.62 -6.01
CA GLY A 145 17.74 -11.50 -6.72
C GLY A 145 17.65 -11.60 -8.25
N HIS A 146 16.88 -12.53 -8.80
CA HIS A 146 16.63 -12.63 -10.23
C HIS A 146 15.54 -11.66 -10.69
N ASN A 147 15.56 -11.32 -11.98
CA ASN A 147 14.43 -10.65 -12.62
C ASN A 147 13.50 -11.71 -13.19
N VAL A 148 12.19 -11.58 -12.92
CA VAL A 148 11.17 -12.53 -13.36
C VAL A 148 10.20 -11.82 -14.29
N SER A 149 9.85 -12.46 -15.40
CA SER A 149 8.79 -12.01 -16.30
C SER A 149 7.84 -13.14 -16.69
N TRP A 150 6.60 -12.79 -16.98
CA TRP A 150 5.60 -13.69 -17.54
C TRP A 150 5.57 -13.55 -19.06
N PRO A 151 5.50 -14.66 -19.81
CA PRO A 151 5.35 -14.59 -21.25
C PRO A 151 3.99 -13.98 -21.62
N LEU A 152 3.98 -13.08 -22.61
CA LEU A 152 2.75 -12.45 -23.10
C LEU A 152 1.94 -13.39 -24.01
N GLU A 153 2.63 -14.31 -24.69
CA GLU A 153 2.03 -15.30 -25.56
C GLU A 153 1.94 -16.67 -24.88
N PRO A 154 0.95 -17.52 -25.25
CA PRO A 154 0.86 -18.89 -24.76
C PRO A 154 2.19 -19.64 -24.94
N SER A 155 2.83 -19.97 -23.83
CA SER A 155 4.16 -20.57 -23.80
C SER A 155 4.14 -21.92 -23.09
N ARG A 156 5.16 -22.73 -23.36
CA ARG A 156 5.38 -24.02 -22.67
C ARG A 156 6.06 -23.88 -21.31
N TYR A 157 6.30 -22.67 -20.84
CA TYR A 157 6.85 -22.34 -19.53
C TYR A 157 5.99 -21.23 -18.92
N ASP A 158 5.99 -21.13 -17.59
CA ASP A 158 5.19 -20.14 -16.88
C ASP A 158 5.96 -18.84 -16.65
N LEU A 159 7.29 -18.93 -16.45
CA LEU A 159 8.15 -17.81 -16.11
C LEU A 159 9.42 -17.80 -16.97
N LEU A 160 9.88 -16.60 -17.29
CA LEU A 160 11.24 -16.35 -17.77
C LEU A 160 12.03 -15.68 -16.64
N VAL A 161 13.11 -16.32 -16.22
CA VAL A 161 13.94 -15.86 -15.09
C VAL A 161 15.32 -15.48 -15.61
N VAL A 162 15.80 -14.28 -15.27
CA VAL A 162 17.12 -13.80 -15.67
C VAL A 162 17.96 -13.53 -14.44
N ASP A 163 19.10 -14.21 -14.34
CA ASP A 163 20.14 -13.86 -13.37
C ASP A 163 20.70 -12.48 -13.69
N ARG A 164 20.66 -11.58 -12.70
CA ARG A 164 21.18 -10.21 -12.81
C ARG A 164 22.68 -10.16 -13.12
N GLN A 165 23.44 -11.19 -12.74
CA GLN A 165 24.88 -11.24 -12.96
C GLN A 165 25.27 -11.99 -14.24
N GLN A 166 24.55 -13.06 -14.60
CA GLN A 166 24.89 -13.90 -15.76
C GLN A 166 24.13 -13.55 -17.03
N GLY A 167 22.98 -12.86 -16.92
CA GLY A 167 22.20 -12.33 -18.04
C GLY A 167 21.49 -13.37 -18.93
N LYS A 168 21.77 -14.67 -18.80
CA LYS A 168 21.10 -15.71 -19.57
C LYS A 168 19.67 -15.94 -19.05
N PRO A 169 18.64 -15.88 -19.92
CA PRO A 169 17.28 -16.22 -19.53
C PRO A 169 17.12 -17.73 -19.35
N CYS A 170 16.38 -18.10 -18.30
CA CYS A 170 15.98 -19.45 -17.95
C CYS A 170 14.45 -19.57 -18.07
N LYS A 171 13.97 -20.55 -18.83
CA LYS A 171 12.56 -20.85 -19.02
C LYS A 171 12.11 -21.84 -17.95
N VAL A 172 11.26 -21.38 -17.03
CA VAL A 172 10.82 -22.15 -15.86
C VAL A 172 9.37 -22.58 -16.03
N GLN A 173 9.11 -23.88 -15.99
CA GLN A 173 7.77 -24.43 -15.87
C GLN A 173 7.46 -24.72 -14.40
N VAL A 174 6.33 -24.21 -13.92
CA VAL A 174 5.87 -24.43 -12.56
C VAL A 174 4.94 -25.63 -12.52
N LYS A 175 5.12 -26.49 -11.52
CA LYS A 175 4.23 -27.61 -11.22
C LYS A 175 3.91 -27.64 -9.74
N THR A 176 2.70 -28.05 -9.43
CA THR A 176 2.25 -28.19 -8.04
C THR A 176 1.66 -29.58 -7.83
N THR A 177 1.69 -30.05 -6.59
CA THR A 177 1.01 -31.29 -6.23
C THR A 177 0.46 -31.24 -4.82
N THR A 178 -0.73 -31.81 -4.63
CA THR A 178 -1.33 -32.15 -3.33
C THR A 178 -1.56 -33.65 -3.22
N VAL A 179 -0.93 -34.45 -4.08
CA VAL A 179 -1.10 -35.91 -4.14
C VAL A 179 0.12 -36.61 -3.52
N ARG A 180 -0.12 -37.42 -2.48
CA ARG A 180 0.88 -38.34 -1.90
C ARG A 180 0.68 -39.76 -2.42
N ALA A 181 1.79 -40.43 -2.71
CA ALA A 181 1.81 -41.85 -3.08
C ALA A 181 3.12 -42.49 -2.61
N GLY A 182 3.05 -43.68 -1.99
CA GLY A 182 4.24 -44.41 -1.55
C GLY A 182 5.11 -43.62 -0.57
N GLY A 183 4.51 -42.88 0.37
CA GLY A 183 5.21 -42.08 1.38
C GLY A 183 5.73 -40.71 0.90
N SER A 184 5.84 -40.47 -0.41
CA SER A 184 6.33 -39.23 -1.00
C SER A 184 5.22 -38.47 -1.74
N TRP A 185 5.42 -37.16 -1.90
CA TRP A 185 4.65 -36.37 -2.87
C TRP A 185 4.93 -36.87 -4.29
N LYS A 186 3.88 -37.02 -5.09
CA LYS A 186 3.95 -37.43 -6.50
C LYS A 186 3.49 -36.26 -7.36
N VAL A 187 4.32 -35.83 -8.30
CA VAL A 187 4.01 -34.73 -9.21
C VAL A 187 4.00 -35.22 -10.66
N TYR A 188 3.11 -34.67 -11.49
CA TYR A 188 3.12 -34.89 -12.93
C TYR A 188 3.90 -33.76 -13.62
N LEU A 189 4.97 -34.13 -14.32
CA LEU A 189 5.86 -33.22 -15.04
C LEU A 189 5.52 -33.18 -16.54
N SER A 190 4.23 -33.32 -16.86
CA SER A 190 3.69 -33.26 -18.21
C SER A 190 2.64 -32.16 -18.33
N THR A 191 2.24 -31.86 -19.57
CA THR A 191 1.06 -31.04 -19.82
C THR A 191 -0.22 -31.75 -19.35
N SER A 192 -1.22 -30.97 -18.94
CA SER A 192 -2.57 -31.42 -18.65
C SER A 192 -3.41 -31.29 -19.93
N GLY A 193 -3.87 -32.40 -20.49
CA GLY A 193 -4.68 -32.42 -21.71
C GLY A 193 -5.05 -33.84 -22.14
N ARG A 194 -5.82 -33.99 -23.24
CA ARG A 194 -6.27 -35.28 -23.78
C ARG A 194 -5.11 -36.26 -24.03
N ARG A 195 -3.95 -35.74 -24.40
CA ARG A 195 -2.69 -36.49 -24.50
C ARG A 195 -1.63 -35.76 -23.69
N ARG A 196 -1.13 -36.42 -22.63
CA ARG A 196 -0.01 -35.90 -21.83
C ARG A 196 1.24 -35.87 -22.69
N GLN A 197 1.93 -34.74 -22.66
CA GLN A 197 3.22 -34.57 -23.34
C GLN A 197 4.27 -34.17 -22.32
N VAL A 198 5.43 -34.82 -22.38
CA VAL A 198 6.61 -34.43 -21.62
C VAL A 198 7.22 -33.17 -22.23
N TYR A 199 7.94 -32.41 -21.42
CA TYR A 199 8.67 -31.25 -21.89
C TYR A 199 10.03 -31.66 -22.45
N CYS A 200 10.49 -30.95 -23.47
CA CYS A 200 11.82 -31.14 -24.05
C CYS A 200 12.78 -30.01 -23.62
N PRO A 201 14.11 -30.24 -23.60
CA PRO A 201 15.10 -29.22 -23.20
C PRO A 201 15.11 -27.92 -24.02
N GLY A 202 14.49 -27.89 -25.21
CA GLY A 202 14.31 -26.64 -25.97
C GLY A 202 13.11 -25.81 -25.52
N GLU A 203 12.14 -26.44 -24.84
CA GLU A 203 10.89 -25.82 -24.41
C GLU A 203 11.05 -25.15 -23.05
N ILE A 204 11.74 -25.81 -22.11
CA ILE A 204 11.97 -25.34 -20.74
C ILE A 204 13.39 -25.74 -20.32
N ASP A 205 13.97 -24.99 -19.39
CA ASP A 205 15.28 -25.28 -18.80
C ASP A 205 15.13 -26.04 -17.47
N GLU A 206 14.10 -25.72 -16.69
CA GLU A 206 13.87 -26.33 -15.37
C GLU A 206 12.40 -26.31 -14.94
N PHE A 207 12.12 -27.15 -13.95
CA PHE A 207 10.86 -27.16 -13.22
C PHE A 207 11.02 -26.48 -11.86
N PHE A 208 10.09 -25.58 -11.53
CA PHE A 208 9.85 -25.18 -10.15
C PHE A 208 8.67 -25.96 -9.60
N VAL A 209 8.91 -26.84 -8.63
CA VAL A 209 7.87 -27.73 -8.09
C VAL A 209 7.52 -27.34 -6.65
N ILE A 210 6.22 -27.27 -6.35
CA ILE A 210 5.71 -27.00 -4.99
C ILE A 210 4.81 -28.15 -4.55
N ASP A 211 5.11 -28.75 -3.42
CA ASP A 211 4.29 -29.82 -2.85
C ASP A 211 3.22 -29.32 -1.85
N GLY A 212 2.42 -30.23 -1.32
CA GLY A 212 1.30 -29.90 -0.44
C GLY A 212 1.73 -29.39 0.94
N ASP A 213 3.01 -29.57 1.31
CA ASP A 213 3.60 -28.99 2.51
C ASP A 213 4.26 -27.63 2.22
N LEU A 214 4.03 -27.08 1.02
CA LEU A 214 4.67 -25.87 0.49
C LEU A 214 6.20 -25.97 0.44
N THR A 215 6.73 -27.20 0.36
CA THR A 215 8.15 -27.40 0.07
C THR A 215 8.39 -27.20 -1.42
N CYS A 216 9.43 -26.43 -1.72
CA CYS A 216 9.78 -26.06 -3.09
C CYS A 216 11.02 -26.83 -3.58
N TYR A 217 11.07 -27.09 -4.88
CA TYR A 217 12.18 -27.76 -5.56
C TYR A 217 12.49 -27.03 -6.88
N VAL A 218 13.77 -26.92 -7.22
CA VAL A 218 14.24 -26.41 -8.52
C VAL A 218 14.94 -27.56 -9.24
N ILE A 219 14.23 -28.22 -10.17
CA ILE A 219 14.67 -29.45 -10.81
C ILE A 219 15.02 -29.17 -12.29
N PRO A 220 16.30 -29.24 -12.69
CA PRO A 220 16.69 -29.10 -14.09
C PRO A 220 15.99 -30.13 -14.96
N ILE A 221 15.57 -29.75 -16.18
CA ILE A 221 14.88 -30.69 -17.08
C ILE A 221 15.71 -31.95 -17.38
N ALA A 222 17.03 -31.80 -17.44
CA ALA A 222 17.96 -32.90 -17.66
C ALA A 222 17.90 -33.96 -16.54
N ALA A 223 17.59 -33.55 -15.30
CA ALA A 223 17.49 -34.45 -14.16
C ALA A 223 16.22 -35.31 -14.18
N VAL A 224 15.17 -34.85 -14.87
CA VAL A 224 13.87 -35.55 -14.94
C VAL A 224 13.92 -36.76 -15.87
N GLY A 225 14.79 -36.75 -16.87
CA GLY A 225 15.00 -37.89 -17.78
C GLY A 225 13.76 -38.27 -18.61
N GLY A 226 12.85 -37.33 -18.90
CA GLY A 226 11.66 -37.58 -19.71
C GLY A 226 10.52 -38.33 -19.00
N LEU A 227 10.56 -38.43 -17.67
CA LEU A 227 9.48 -39.05 -16.89
C LEU A 227 8.22 -38.17 -16.85
N PHE A 228 7.04 -38.81 -16.99
CA PHE A 228 5.74 -38.13 -16.89
C PHE A 228 5.38 -37.73 -15.46
N ALA A 229 5.83 -38.51 -14.48
CA ALA A 229 5.57 -38.27 -13.08
C ALA A 229 6.75 -38.78 -12.25
N VAL A 230 7.03 -38.08 -11.16
CA VAL A 230 8.14 -38.40 -10.26
C VAL A 230 7.68 -38.36 -8.81
N HIS A 231 8.38 -39.10 -7.96
CA HIS A 231 8.26 -38.97 -6.50
C HIS A 231 9.32 -37.98 -6.02
N LEU A 232 8.89 -36.92 -5.33
CA LEU A 232 9.78 -35.82 -4.94
C LEU A 232 10.88 -36.22 -3.96
N GLY A 233 10.69 -37.26 -3.14
CA GLY A 233 11.75 -37.78 -2.27
C GLY A 233 12.98 -38.30 -3.04
N ALA A 234 12.85 -38.67 -4.31
CA ALA A 234 14.00 -39.02 -5.15
C ALA A 234 14.77 -37.78 -5.66
N TYR A 235 14.25 -36.59 -5.43
CA TYR A 235 14.75 -35.30 -5.90
C TYR A 235 15.07 -34.34 -4.74
N ASP A 236 15.29 -34.87 -3.52
CA ASP A 236 15.59 -34.07 -2.33
C ASP A 236 16.82 -33.17 -2.49
N LEU A 237 17.79 -33.55 -3.32
CA LEU A 237 18.97 -32.73 -3.61
C LEU A 237 18.65 -31.41 -4.34
N TYR A 238 17.46 -31.32 -4.94
CA TYR A 238 16.94 -30.15 -5.64
C TYR A 238 15.97 -29.31 -4.79
N ARG A 239 15.75 -29.72 -3.54
CA ARG A 239 14.91 -28.99 -2.59
C ARG A 239 15.55 -27.64 -2.27
N VAL A 240 14.74 -26.58 -2.24
CA VAL A 240 15.20 -25.25 -1.83
C VAL A 240 14.69 -24.92 -0.42
N GLU A 241 15.45 -24.10 0.32
CA GLU A 241 15.11 -23.71 1.69
C GLU A 241 13.87 -22.80 1.72
N SER A 242 12.69 -23.38 1.93
CA SER A 242 11.40 -22.66 1.91
C SER A 242 11.06 -21.92 3.22
N SER A 243 12.04 -21.44 3.99
CA SER A 243 11.81 -20.70 5.26
C SER A 243 10.93 -19.46 5.09
N ILE A 244 10.68 -19.05 3.85
CA ILE A 244 9.85 -17.94 3.40
C ILE A 244 8.35 -18.31 3.35
N PHE A 245 7.99 -19.59 3.18
CA PHE A 245 6.61 -20.06 3.02
C PHE A 245 6.11 -20.93 4.17
N GLY A 246 7.00 -21.34 5.08
CA GLY A 246 6.65 -22.11 6.27
C GLY A 246 6.22 -21.22 7.42
N GLY A 247 4.96 -21.35 7.85
CA GLY A 247 4.60 -20.99 9.22
C GLY A 247 5.43 -21.83 10.19
N ARG A 248 5.86 -21.25 11.32
CA ARG A 248 6.50 -22.00 12.41
C ARG A 248 5.65 -23.23 12.70
N SER A 249 6.19 -24.41 12.42
CA SER A 249 5.74 -25.62 13.09
C SER A 249 6.23 -25.51 14.52
N ASP A 250 5.33 -25.18 15.45
CA ASP A 250 5.63 -25.16 16.88
C ASP A 250 6.22 -26.52 17.28
N ARG A 251 7.42 -26.46 17.84
CA ARG A 251 7.97 -27.51 18.70
C ARG A 251 7.55 -27.23 20.13
#